data_AF-A0A2V0N5N4-F1
#
_entry.id   AF-A0A2V0N5N4-F1
#
_cell.length_a   1.000
_cell.length_b   1.000
_cell.length_c   1.000
_cell.angle_alpha   90.00
_cell.angle_beta   90.00
_cell.angle_gamma   90.00
#
_symmetry.space_group_name_H-M   'P 1'
#
loop_
_entity.id
_entity.type
_entity.pdbx_description
1 polymer ?
#
loop_
_entity_poly.entity_id
_entity_poly.type
_entity_poly.pdbx_seq_one_letter_code
_entity_poly.pdbx_strand_id
1 'polypeptide(L)'
;MQPVQINAGGWYLLPRDDADSYEWAVCEATTGEPQADVTLDPGTGEIAARARDGHDDAAAAATEAVQRFAAAIGVRSAPAQE
;
A
#
# COMPACT_ATOMS: atom_id res chain seq x y z
N MET A 1 -7.35 -6.56 -11.69
CA MET A 1 -8.01 -5.24 -11.48
C MET A 1 -7.24 -4.17 -12.29
N GLN A 2 -7.71 -2.91 -12.41
CA GLN A 2 -6.89 -1.88 -13.08
C GLN A 2 -5.70 -1.53 -12.16
N PRO A 3 -4.45 -1.47 -12.67
CA PRO A 3 -3.29 -1.07 -11.87
C PRO A 3 -3.43 0.41 -11.49
N VAL A 4 -3.24 0.72 -10.20
CA VAL A 4 -3.37 2.09 -9.65
C VAL A 4 -2.07 2.49 -9.00
N GLN A 5 -1.51 3.65 -9.36
CA GLN A 5 -0.41 4.26 -8.61
C GLN A 5 -0.98 5.23 -7.56
N ILE A 6 -0.38 5.27 -6.37
CA ILE A 6 -0.81 6.18 -5.29
C ILE A 6 0.37 7.05 -4.84
N ASN A 7 0.15 8.36 -4.67
CA ASN A 7 1.10 9.24 -3.98
C ASN A 7 0.80 9.21 -2.46
N ALA A 8 1.82 8.97 -1.66
CA ALA A 8 1.75 8.91 -0.21
C ALA A 8 2.72 9.95 0.42
N GLY A 9 2.74 11.16 -0.13
CA GLY A 9 3.69 12.20 0.30
C GLY A 9 5.10 11.92 -0.20
N GLY A 10 5.99 11.52 0.70
CA GLY A 10 7.39 11.20 0.41
C GLY A 10 7.60 9.93 -0.41
N TRP A 11 6.53 9.20 -0.73
CA TRP A 11 6.57 7.91 -1.43
C TRP A 11 5.56 7.82 -2.58
N TYR A 12 5.88 6.95 -3.54
CA TYR A 12 4.93 6.42 -4.52
C TYR A 12 4.72 4.92 -4.29
N LEU A 13 3.45 4.52 -4.34
CA LEU A 13 3.04 3.12 -4.37
C LEU A 13 2.87 2.72 -5.84
N LEU A 14 3.79 1.89 -6.32
CA LEU A 14 3.82 1.42 -7.71
C LEU A 14 3.10 0.07 -7.80
N PRO A 15 2.04 -0.07 -8.63
CA PRO A 15 1.25 -1.29 -8.69
C PRO A 15 2.09 -2.46 -9.21
N ARG A 16 1.86 -3.63 -8.63
CA ARG A 16 2.35 -4.92 -9.13
C ARG A 16 1.21 -5.67 -9.82
N ASP A 17 1.57 -6.56 -10.73
CA ASP A 17 0.61 -7.34 -11.51
C ASP A 17 0.17 -8.55 -10.68
N ASP A 18 -0.96 -8.42 -9.99
CA ASP A 18 -1.66 -9.52 -9.34
C ASP A 18 -3.16 -9.46 -9.70
N ALA A 19 -3.76 -10.61 -9.93
CA ALA A 19 -5.14 -10.68 -10.44
C ALA A 19 -6.19 -10.56 -9.34
N ASP A 20 -5.84 -10.99 -8.12
CA ASP A 20 -6.80 -11.27 -7.04
C ASP A 20 -6.67 -10.28 -5.87
N SER A 21 -5.55 -9.58 -5.74
CA SER A 21 -5.32 -8.53 -4.74
C SER A 21 -4.72 -7.27 -5.36
N TYR A 22 -4.80 -6.15 -4.65
CA TYR A 22 -3.97 -5.00 -4.98
C TYR A 22 -2.63 -5.15 -4.27
N GLU A 23 -1.53 -5.02 -5.00
CA GLU A 23 -0.19 -5.04 -4.45
C GLU A 23 0.60 -3.83 -4.97
N TRP A 24 1.39 -3.23 -4.08
CA TRP A 24 2.27 -2.12 -4.41
C TRP A 24 3.68 -2.31 -3.83
N ALA A 25 4.68 -1.94 -4.62
CA ALA A 25 5.99 -1.56 -4.09
C ALA A 25 5.92 -0.10 -3.60
N VAL A 26 6.45 0.17 -2.41
CA VAL A 26 6.56 1.51 -1.83
C VAL A 26 7.96 2.05 -2.11
N CYS A 27 8.06 3.06 -2.96
CA CYS A 27 9.32 3.68 -3.36
C CYS A 27 9.42 5.12 -2.85
N GLU A 28 10.59 5.53 -2.36
CA GLU A 28 10.85 6.93 -2.03
C GLU A 28 10.71 7.78 -3.31
N ALA A 29 10.04 8.93 -3.18
CA ALA A 29 9.54 9.69 -4.32
C ALA A 29 10.64 10.36 -5.16
N THR A 30 11.79 10.67 -4.55
CA THR A 30 12.90 11.40 -5.18
C THR A 30 13.89 10.46 -5.85
N THR A 31 14.22 9.35 -5.20
CA THR A 31 15.26 8.39 -5.58
C THR A 31 14.71 7.15 -6.24
N GLY A 32 13.43 6.84 -6.03
CA GLY A 32 12.81 5.60 -6.47
C GLY A 32 13.22 4.37 -5.66
N GLU A 33 13.95 4.54 -4.56
CA GLU A 33 14.43 3.42 -3.76
C GLU A 33 13.25 2.66 -3.13
N PRO A 34 13.15 1.33 -3.32
CA PRO A 34 12.11 0.53 -2.69
C PRO A 34 12.38 0.35 -1.19
N GLN A 35 11.38 0.68 -0.37
CA GLN A 35 11.50 0.77 1.08
C GLN A 35 10.48 -0.09 1.83
N ALA A 36 9.34 -0.40 1.21
CA ALA A 36 8.35 -1.32 1.75
C ALA A 36 7.51 -1.95 0.63
N ASP A 37 6.68 -2.91 0.99
CA ASP A 37 5.62 -3.46 0.15
C ASP A 37 4.29 -3.39 0.90
N VAL A 38 3.19 -3.18 0.20
CA VAL A 38 1.84 -3.17 0.79
C VAL A 38 0.83 -3.88 -0.11
N THR A 39 -0.08 -4.61 0.51
CA THR A 39 -1.17 -5.33 -0.14
C THR A 39 -2.52 -4.87 0.40
N LEU A 40 -3.56 -4.98 -0.42
CA LEU A 40 -4.96 -4.86 -0.04
C LEU A 40 -5.73 -6.01 -0.67
N ASP A 41 -6.35 -6.84 0.16
CA ASP A 41 -7.37 -7.79 -0.28
C ASP A 41 -8.72 -7.06 -0.37
N PRO A 42 -9.32 -6.92 -1.56
CA PRO A 42 -10.58 -6.17 -1.72
C PRO A 42 -11.82 -6.96 -1.27
N GLY A 43 -11.71 -8.28 -1.04
CA GLY A 43 -12.81 -9.11 -0.55
C GLY A 43 -13.03 -9.00 0.96
N THR A 44 -11.95 -8.82 1.71
CA THR A 44 -11.90 -8.78 3.18
C THR A 44 -11.56 -7.41 3.74
N GLY A 45 -10.88 -6.57 2.96
CA GLY A 45 -10.31 -5.30 3.40
C GLY A 45 -9.03 -5.45 4.22
N GLU A 46 -8.42 -6.63 4.26
CA GLU A 46 -7.13 -6.82 4.92
C GLU A 46 -6.03 -6.01 4.21
N ILE A 47 -5.25 -5.27 4.99
CA ILE A 47 -4.08 -4.52 4.53
C ILE A 47 -2.87 -5.07 5.26
N ALA A 48 -1.90 -5.57 4.53
CA ALA A 48 -0.62 -6.01 5.08
C ALA A 48 0.51 -5.20 4.46
N ALA A 49 1.34 -4.60 5.32
CA ALA A 49 2.52 -3.85 4.92
C ALA A 49 3.78 -4.50 5.51
N ARG A 50 4.85 -4.51 4.73
CA ARG A 50 6.16 -5.01 5.15
C ARG A 50 7.23 -3.98 4.82
N ALA A 51 7.77 -3.34 5.85
CA ALA A 51 8.92 -2.44 5.73
C ALA A 51 10.22 -3.23 5.56
N ARG A 52 11.16 -2.63 4.86
CA ARG A 52 12.59 -2.96 5.00
C ARG A 52 13.12 -2.34 6.30
N ASP A 53 14.23 -2.87 6.81
CA ASP A 53 14.83 -2.39 8.06
C ASP A 53 15.02 -0.86 8.05
N GLY A 54 14.49 -0.19 9.08
CA GLY A 54 14.59 1.27 9.25
C GLY A 54 13.60 2.11 8.43
N HIS A 55 12.62 1.50 7.76
CA HIS A 55 11.65 2.17 6.88
C HIS A 55 10.19 1.99 7.32
N ASP A 56 9.95 1.95 8.63
CA ASP A 56 8.61 1.80 9.21
C ASP A 56 7.69 2.98 8.86
N ASP A 57 8.26 4.17 8.64
CA ASP A 57 7.56 5.37 8.21
C ASP A 57 6.97 5.21 6.79
N ALA A 58 7.72 4.60 5.87
CA ALA A 58 7.24 4.27 4.53
C ALA A 58 6.05 3.31 4.57
N ALA A 59 6.12 2.27 5.41
CA ALA A 59 5.04 1.31 5.57
C ALA A 59 3.79 1.92 6.23
N ALA A 60 3.97 2.80 7.22
CA ALA A 60 2.86 3.53 7.85
C ALA A 60 2.15 4.45 6.85
N ALA A 61 2.91 5.27 6.12
CA ALA A 61 2.37 6.18 5.11
C ALA A 61 1.64 5.42 3.99
N ALA A 62 2.21 4.30 3.53
CA ALA A 62 1.60 3.43 2.54
C ALA A 62 0.28 2.82 3.04
N THR A 63 0.26 2.31 4.27
CA THR A 63 -0.95 1.74 4.90
C THR A 63 -2.07 2.77 4.96
N GLU A 64 -1.79 3.98 5.43
CA GLU A 64 -2.79 5.04 5.49
C GLU A 64 -3.30 5.46 4.10
N ALA A 65 -2.42 5.49 3.09
CA ALA A 65 -2.81 5.79 1.71
C ALA A 65 -3.72 4.70 1.14
N VAL A 66 -3.39 3.43 1.38
CA VAL A 66 -4.18 2.26 0.96
C VAL A 66 -5.53 2.21 1.67
N GLN A 67 -5.62 2.59 2.95
CA GLN A 67 -6.90 2.70 3.65
C GLN A 67 -7.83 3.74 3.00
N ARG A 68 -7.29 4.90 2.59
CA ARG A 68 -8.07 5.92 1.87
C ARG A 68 -8.49 5.43 0.48
N PHE A 69 -7.60 4.73 -0.22
CA PHE A 69 -7.93 4.09 -1.50
C PHE A 69 -9.04 3.04 -1.35
N ALA A 70 -8.92 2.14 -0.37
CA ALA A 70 -9.93 1.13 -0.05
C ALA A 70 -11.30 1.79 0.18
N ALA A 71 -11.35 2.82 1.02
CA ALA A 71 -12.58 3.57 1.29
C ALA A 71 -13.18 4.19 0.00
N ALA A 72 -12.33 4.72 -0.89
CA ALA A 72 -12.77 5.32 -2.15
C ALA A 72 -13.39 4.31 -3.13
N ILE A 73 -12.93 3.05 -3.11
CA ILE A 73 -13.48 1.95 -3.93
C ILE A 73 -14.58 1.15 -3.21
N GLY A 74 -14.98 1.58 -2.00
CA GLY A 74 -16.06 0.95 -1.22
C GLY A 74 -15.64 -0.24 -0.36
N VAL A 75 -14.33 -0.49 -0.20
CA VAL A 75 -13.77 -1.53 0.68
C VAL A 75 -13.50 -0.91 2.05
N ARG A 76 -14.02 -1.54 3.12
CA ARG A 76 -13.71 -1.13 4.50
C ARG A 76 -12.48 -1.89 4.97
N SER A 77 -11.42 -1.18 5.38
CA SER A 77 -10.22 -1.84 5.89
C SER A 77 -10.50 -2.56 7.21
N ALA A 78 -9.97 -3.77 7.35
CA ALA A 78 -9.96 -4.48 8.62
C ALA A 78 -9.08 -3.70 9.63
N PRO A 79 -9.38 -3.77 10.95
CA PRO A 79 -8.45 -3.25 11.95
C PRO A 79 -7.11 -3.99 11.83
N ALA A 80 -6.00 -3.26 11.99
CA ALA A 80 -4.68 -3.88 12.05
C ALA A 80 -4.69 -4.91 13.18
N GLN A 81 -4.44 -6.18 12.85
CA GLN A 81 -4.36 -7.24 13.85
C GLN A 81 -3.05 -7.04 14.61
N GLU A 82 -3.13 -6.76 15.91
CA GLU A 82 -1.98 -6.59 16.83
C GLU A 82 -1.14 -7.88 16.98
#